data_AF-A0A1G5BTZ9-F1
#
_entry.id   AF-A0A1G5BTZ9-F1
#
_cell.length_a   1.000
_cell.length_b   1.000
_cell.length_c   1.000
_cell.angle_alpha   90.00
_cell.angle_beta   90.00
_cell.angle_gamma   90.00
#
_symmetry.space_group_name_H-M   'P 1'
#
loop_
_entity.id
_entity.type
_entity.pdbx_description
1 polymer ?
#
loop_
_entity_poly.entity_id
_entity_poly.type
_entity_poly.pdbx_seq_one_letter_code
_entity_poly.pdbx_strand_id
1 'polypeptide(L)'
;MALRCKKGDMAIVLDPEHSAYGWIVDVVYFHRLALLLNTSAEKWEVCRDVWVIEHANLSKKCGCEDKYLLPIRPGDLNETEETEKKLEFSGR
;
A
#
# COMPACT_ATOMS: atom_id res chain seq x y z
N MET A 1 19.70 -2.96 0.96
CA MET A 1 19.18 -1.78 1.68
C MET A 1 17.70 -1.68 1.30
N ALA A 2 16.77 -1.94 2.21
CA ALA A 2 15.34 -1.86 1.87
C ALA A 2 14.96 -0.39 1.63
N LEU A 3 14.31 -0.08 0.52
CA LEU A 3 13.85 1.28 0.23
C LEU A 3 12.71 1.63 1.18
N ARG A 4 12.89 2.68 1.98
CA ARG A 4 11.83 3.23 2.85
C ARG A 4 10.89 4.11 2.02
N CYS A 5 9.64 4.23 2.47
CA CYS A 5 8.73 5.20 1.89
C CYS A 5 9.19 6.63 2.19
N LYS A 6 8.79 7.59 1.35
CA LYS A 6 8.84 9.02 1.65
C LYS A 6 7.48 9.65 1.41
N LYS A 7 7.26 10.84 1.99
CA LYS A 7 6.06 11.64 1.71
C LYS A 7 5.88 11.84 0.21
N GLY A 8 4.66 11.58 -0.28
CA GLY A 8 4.29 11.68 -1.68
C GLY A 8 4.60 10.43 -2.52
N ASP A 9 5.18 9.38 -1.95
CA ASP A 9 5.25 8.08 -2.62
C ASP A 9 3.86 7.42 -2.65
N MET A 10 3.62 6.57 -3.64
CA MET A 10 2.62 5.51 -3.54
C MET A 10 3.26 4.26 -2.93
N ALA A 11 2.49 3.47 -2.19
CA ALA A 11 2.95 2.21 -1.61
C ALA A 11 1.85 1.15 -1.59
N ILE A 12 2.26 -0.12 -1.55
CA ILE A 12 1.38 -1.26 -1.27
C ILE A 12 1.48 -1.60 0.22
N VAL A 13 0.33 -1.78 0.87
CA VAL A 13 0.27 -2.22 2.28
C VAL A 13 0.44 -3.74 2.36
N LEU A 14 1.44 -4.18 3.13
CA LEU A 14 1.81 -5.59 3.30
C LEU A 14 1.47 -6.18 4.68
N ASP A 15 0.84 -5.40 5.56
CA ASP A 15 0.42 -5.89 6.88
C ASP A 15 -0.90 -6.68 6.76
N PRO A 16 -0.91 -8.01 6.97
CA PRO A 16 -2.12 -8.83 6.85
C PRO A 16 -3.17 -8.52 7.92
N GLU A 17 -2.80 -7.90 9.04
CA GLU A 17 -3.75 -7.50 10.08
C GLU A 17 -4.35 -6.10 9.81
N HIS A 18 -3.79 -5.37 8.86
CA HIS A 18 -4.24 -4.03 8.53
C HIS A 18 -5.44 -4.08 7.58
N SER A 19 -6.47 -3.31 7.88
CA SER A 19 -7.70 -3.23 7.06
C SER A 19 -7.48 -2.83 5.59
N ALA A 20 -6.34 -2.24 5.26
CA ALA A 20 -5.94 -1.85 3.91
C ALA A 20 -4.95 -2.83 3.25
N TYR A 21 -4.82 -4.07 3.75
CA TYR A 21 -3.90 -5.07 3.19
C TYR A 21 -4.09 -5.24 1.67
N GLY A 22 -2.98 -5.18 0.93
CA GLY A 22 -2.95 -5.28 -0.53
C GLY A 22 -3.37 -4.02 -1.28
N TRP A 23 -3.76 -2.94 -0.60
CA TRP A 23 -4.17 -1.71 -1.25
C TRP A 23 -2.99 -0.86 -1.68
N ILE A 24 -3.15 -0.14 -2.79
CA ILE A 24 -2.26 0.93 -3.22
C ILE A 24 -2.72 2.23 -2.56
N VAL A 25 -1.81 2.88 -1.83
CA VAL A 25 -2.10 4.06 -1.02
C VAL A 25 -1.08 5.15 -1.23
N ASP A 26 -1.51 6.39 -1.02
CA ASP A 26 -0.64 7.56 -0.99
C ASP A 26 -0.02 7.74 0.40
N VAL A 27 1.29 7.97 0.45
CA VAL A 27 2.05 8.22 1.68
C VAL A 27 2.00 9.71 2.02
N VAL A 28 1.30 10.09 3.09
CA VAL A 28 0.94 11.50 3.35
C VAL A 28 1.91 12.20 4.32
N TYR A 29 2.15 11.64 5.50
CA TYR A 29 3.10 12.20 6.48
C TYR A 29 3.57 11.15 7.50
N PHE A 30 4.69 11.44 8.17
CA PHE A 30 5.38 10.51 9.05
C PHE A 30 5.21 10.88 10.53
N HIS A 31 4.99 9.86 11.36
CA HIS A 31 5.07 9.93 12.81
C HIS A 31 6.11 8.94 13.32
N ARG A 32 7.08 9.45 14.08
CA ARG A 32 8.08 8.58 14.73
C ARG A 32 7.46 7.64 15.76
N LEU A 33 6.38 8.07 16.40
CA LEU A 33 5.64 7.31 17.39
C LEU A 33 4.15 7.65 17.24
N ALA A 34 3.30 6.63 17.17
CA ALA A 34 1.85 6.79 17.10
C ALA A 34 1.14 5.72 17.92
N LEU A 35 -0.04 6.04 18.43
CA LEU A 35 -0.95 5.08 19.03
C LEU A 35 -1.94 4.63 17.95
N LEU A 36 -1.89 3.37 17.55
CA LEU A 36 -2.75 2.79 16.52
C LEU A 36 -3.71 1.79 17.15
N LEU A 37 -4.95 1.76 16.67
CA LEU A 37 -5.92 0.75 17.04
C LEU A 37 -5.67 -0.50 16.19
N ASN A 38 -5.17 -1.57 16.80
CA ASN A 38 -5.15 -2.88 16.18
C ASN A 38 -6.59 -3.41 16.21
N THR A 39 -7.25 -3.39 15.05
CA THR A 39 -8.66 -3.80 14.92
C THR A 39 -8.85 -5.30 15.10
N SER A 40 -7.84 -6.12 14.81
CA SER A 40 -7.90 -7.58 14.96
C SER A 40 -7.88 -8.00 16.42
N ALA A 41 -7.12 -7.29 17.24
CA ALA A 41 -6.98 -7.57 18.67
C ALA A 41 -7.77 -6.59 19.58
N GLU A 42 -8.58 -5.70 19.00
CA GLU A 42 -9.39 -4.68 19.68
C GLU A 42 -8.62 -3.87 20.74
N LYS A 43 -7.34 -3.57 20.47
CA LYS A 43 -6.43 -2.93 21.43
C LYS A 43 -5.64 -1.79 20.80
N TRP A 44 -5.28 -0.82 21.62
CA TRP A 44 -4.38 0.25 21.22
C TRP A 44 -2.92 -0.19 21.39
N GLU A 45 -2.12 -0.01 20.35
CA GLU A 45 -0.70 -0.34 20.33
C GLU A 45 0.14 0.89 20.02
N VAL A 46 1.28 1.00 20.72
CA VAL A 46 2.25 2.06 20.45
C VAL A 46 3.19 1.56 19.35
N CYS A 47 3.04 2.13 18.16
CA CYS A 47 3.82 1.79 16.99
C CYS A 47 4.90 2.87 16.75
N ARG A 48 6.03 2.44 16.18
CA ARG A 48 7.14 3.32 15.79
C ARG A 48 7.20 3.43 14.27
N ASP A 49 7.73 4.54 13.81
CA ASP A 49 7.97 4.81 12.38
C ASP A 49 6.70 4.56 11.53
N VAL A 50 5.64 5.28 11.84
CA VAL A 50 4.32 5.14 11.21
C VAL A 50 4.15 6.17 10.11
N TRP A 51 3.73 5.73 8.94
CA TRP A 51 3.21 6.61 7.89
C TRP A 51 1.70 6.70 7.98
N VAL A 52 1.19 7.92 7.87
CA VAL A 52 -0.22 8.13 7.55
C VAL A 52 -0.41 7.97 6.06
N ILE A 53 -1.31 7.07 5.72
CA ILE A 53 -1.64 6.70 4.34
C ILE A 53 -3.10 7.04 4.04
N GLU A 54 -3.38 7.26 2.77
CA GLU A 54 -4.72 7.56 2.25
C GLU A 54 -4.95 6.74 0.99
N HIS A 55 -6.14 6.16 0.85
CA HIS A 55 -6.53 5.45 -0.37
C HIS A 55 -7.36 6.41 -1.23
N ALA A 56 -7.11 6.50 -2.53
CA ALA A 56 -7.74 7.47 -3.43
C ALA A 56 -9.29 7.50 -3.35
N ASN A 57 -9.90 6.33 -3.12
CA ASN A 57 -11.36 6.18 -3.08
C ASN A 57 -11.98 6.27 -1.67
N LEU A 58 -11.17 6.46 -0.63
CA LEU A 58 -11.65 6.54 0.74
C LEU A 58 -11.17 7.84 1.37
N SER A 59 -12.11 8.67 1.80
CA SER A 59 -11.85 9.91 2.53
C SER A 59 -11.26 9.70 3.93
N LYS A 60 -10.73 8.50 4.23
CA LYS A 60 -10.24 8.11 5.54
C LYS A 60 -8.75 7.83 5.49
N LYS A 61 -8.04 8.48 6.41
CA LYS A 61 -6.62 8.27 6.67
C LYS A 61 -6.42 7.18 7.72
N CYS A 62 -5.42 6.34 7.55
CA CYS A 62 -5.01 5.34 8.52
C CYS A 62 -3.49 5.35 8.70
N GLY A 63 -3.01 4.80 9.82
CA GLY A 63 -1.59 4.70 10.11
C GLY A 63 -1.09 3.29 9.82
N CYS A 64 0.05 3.18 9.14
CA CYS A 64 0.72 1.91 8.88
C CYS A 64 2.21 2.03 9.21
N GLU A 65 2.80 1.04 9.87
CA GLU A 65 4.24 1.04 10.12
C GLU A 65 5.03 0.96 8.81
N ASP A 66 6.11 1.72 8.70
CA ASP A 66 6.97 1.79 7.50
C ASP A 66 7.48 0.41 7.05
N LYS A 67 7.70 -0.52 7.99
CA LYS A 67 8.13 -1.90 7.68
C LYS A 67 7.11 -2.71 6.88
N TYR A 68 5.86 -2.25 6.83
CA TYR A 68 4.76 -2.89 6.10
C TYR A 68 4.36 -2.14 4.84
N LEU A 69 5.13 -1.13 4.41
CA LEU A 69 4.86 -0.40 3.19
C LEU A 69 5.92 -0.73 2.14
N LEU A 70 5.45 -1.21 0.99
CA LEU A 70 6.29 -1.41 -0.19
C LEU A 70 6.14 -0.22 -1.14
N PRO A 71 7.15 0.69 -1.23
CA PRO A 71 7.05 1.84 -2.10
C PRO A 71 7.00 1.44 -3.57
N ILE A 72 6.06 2.02 -4.32
CA ILE A 72 5.93 1.90 -5.77
C ILE A 72 6.71 3.03 -6.43
N ARG A 73 7.62 2.70 -7.33
CA ARG A 73 8.42 3.65 -8.11
C ARG A 73 7.81 3.86 -9.50
N PRO A 74 8.06 5.02 -10.13
CA PRO A 74 7.59 5.27 -11.49
C PRO A 74 7.98 4.19 -12.51
N GLY A 75 9.12 3.50 -12.31
CA GLY A 75 9.55 2.40 -13.17
C GLY A 75 8.91 1.04 -12.86
N ASP A 76 8.20 0.89 -11.74
CA ASP A 76 7.54 -0.36 -11.36
C ASP A 76 6.19 -0.55 -12.10
N LEU A 77 5.62 0.53 -12.62
CA LEU A 77 4.31 0.57 -13.29
C LEU A 77 4.40 0.35 -14.81
N ASN A 78 5.39 -0.38 -15.31
CA ASN A 78 5.44 -0.69 -16.74
C ASN A 78 4.26 -1.61 -17.09
N GLU A 79 3.26 -1.05 -17.78
CA GLU A 79 2.16 -1.79 -18.39
C GLU A 79 2.73 -2.77 -19.42
N THR A 80 2.60 -4.07 -19.15
CA THR A 80 2.74 -5.08 -20.21
C THR A 80 1.39 -5.23 -20.90
N GLU A 81 1.17 -4.47 -21.98
CA GLU A 81 0.08 -4.72 -22.95
C GLU A 81 0.34 -6.02 -23.73
N GLU A 82 0.38 -7.17 -23.08
CA GLU A 82 0.43 -8.45 -23.78
C GLU A 82 -0.43 -9.46 -23.04
N THR A 83 -1.69 -9.61 -23.46
CA THR A 83 -2.32 -10.90 -23.84
C THR A 83 -3.79 -10.66 -24.21
N GLU A 84 -4.05 -10.09 -25.37
CA GLU A 84 -5.23 -10.45 -26.16
C GLU A 84 -4.75 -11.25 -27.38
N LYS A 85 -4.39 -12.52 -27.15
CA LYS A 85 -4.18 -13.45 -28.26
C LYS A 85 -5.53 -13.64 -28.96
N LYS A 86 -5.65 -13.00 -30.14
CA LYS A 86 -6.63 -13.32 -31.18
C LYS A 86 -6.84 -14.83 -31.27
N LEU A 87 -7.95 -15.32 -30.75
CA LEU A 87 -8.54 -16.59 -31.14
C LEU A 87 -9.26 -16.39 -32.49
N GLU A 88 -8.50 -16.13 -33.55
CA GLU A 88 -8.99 -16.38 -34.91
C GLU A 88 -8.79 -17.88 -35.19
N PHE A 89 -9.69 -18.70 -34.63
CA PHE A 89 -9.76 -20.10 -35.00
C PHE A 89 -10.49 -20.19 -36.34
N SER A 90 -9.70 -20.40 -37.38
CA SER A 90 -10.07 -20.93 -38.69
C SER A 90 -11.15 -22.02 -38.55
N GLY A 91 -12.40 -21.68 -38.87
CA GLY A 91 -13.47 -22.63 -39.16
C GLY A 91 -13.62 -22.77 -40.67
N ARG A 92 -13.10 -23.88 -41.21
CA ARG A 92 -13.48 -24.41 -42.53
C ARG A 92 -14.86 -25.03 -42.47
#